data_AF-A0A7C7H9H6-F1
#
_entry.id   AF-A0A7C7H9H6-F1
#
_cell.length_a   1.000
_cell.length_b   1.000
_cell.length_c   1.000
_cell.angle_alpha   90.00
_cell.angle_beta   90.00
_cell.angle_gamma   90.00
#
_symmetry.space_group_name_H-M   'P 1'
#
loop_
_entity.id
_entity.type
_entity.pdbx_description
1 polymer ?
#
loop_
_entity_poly.entity_id
_entity_poly.type
_entity_poly.pdbx_seq_one_letter_code
_entity_poly.pdbx_strand_id
1 'polypeptide(L)'
;MRRTFWVKLGVGGLLVIGVPWLFLKTIQNTIAEPYSVDAPALAEWRLQMHETHAPGPALITLVPSNRLVPQLFQQVFRRTMESLTTPAQLGMPVVLQSEFMTSLQDVFVPAEILAIAQAAGLEDAHFEPICMAVKREPSGGSTRQLFFVVFEASVFKEFRQELTRRYREAGGVVPFDPAALELVLPIAASDTNFTAWWPLAVDREGDCRAPIT
;
A
#
# COMPACT_ATOMS: atom_id res chain seq x y z
N MET A 1 -43.62 -8.66 -44.16
CA MET A 1 -42.48 -9.40 -43.57
C MET A 1 -41.21 -8.58 -43.29
N ARG A 2 -41.13 -7.27 -43.63
CA ARG A 2 -39.90 -6.48 -43.52
C ARG A 2 -39.65 -5.85 -42.13
N ARG A 3 -40.72 -5.58 -41.36
CA ARG A 3 -40.67 -4.92 -40.03
C ARG A 3 -40.11 -5.82 -38.93
N THR A 4 -40.45 -7.12 -38.96
CA THR A 4 -40.01 -8.11 -37.96
C THR A 4 -38.52 -8.42 -38.03
N PHE A 5 -37.88 -8.26 -39.21
CA PHE A 5 -36.44 -8.48 -39.38
C PHE A 5 -35.60 -7.36 -38.74
N TRP A 6 -36.07 -6.11 -38.84
CA TRP A 6 -35.40 -4.95 -38.25
C TRP A 6 -35.49 -4.91 -36.72
N VAL A 7 -36.60 -5.36 -36.14
CA VAL A 7 -36.74 -5.49 -34.67
C VAL A 7 -35.80 -6.56 -34.13
N LYS A 8 -35.64 -7.70 -34.81
CA LYS A 8 -34.72 -8.77 -34.40
C LYS A 8 -33.24 -8.34 -34.45
N LEU A 9 -32.85 -7.54 -35.44
CA LEU A 9 -31.49 -6.96 -35.53
C LEU A 9 -31.23 -5.92 -34.43
N GLY A 10 -32.21 -5.06 -34.13
CA GLY A 10 -32.10 -4.08 -33.04
C GLY A 10 -31.97 -4.72 -31.65
N VAL A 11 -32.76 -5.77 -31.37
CA VAL A 11 -32.68 -6.52 -30.11
C VAL A 11 -31.39 -7.35 -30.02
N GLY A 12 -30.96 -7.95 -31.13
CA GLY A 12 -29.67 -8.66 -31.21
C GLY A 12 -28.48 -7.75 -30.95
N GLY A 13 -28.46 -6.54 -31.52
CA GLY A 13 -27.40 -5.55 -31.26
C GLY A 13 -27.36 -5.07 -29.81
N LEU A 14 -28.53 -4.87 -29.19
CA LEU A 14 -28.64 -4.46 -27.79
C LEU A 14 -28.15 -5.56 -26.82
N LEU A 15 -28.38 -6.83 -27.15
CA LEU A 15 -27.87 -7.96 -26.36
C LEU A 15 -26.37 -8.16 -26.55
N VAL A 16 -25.86 -8.08 -27.77
CA VAL A 16 -24.44 -8.36 -28.07
C VAL A 16 -23.51 -7.22 -27.60
N ILE A 17 -23.96 -5.97 -27.62
CA ILE A 17 -23.14 -4.82 -27.22
C ILE A 17 -23.51 -4.33 -25.82
N GLY A 18 -24.81 -4.24 -25.51
CA GLY A 18 -25.30 -3.69 -24.25
C GLY A 18 -24.99 -4.59 -23.06
N VAL A 19 -25.07 -5.92 -23.21
CA VAL A 19 -24.78 -6.85 -22.10
C VAL A 19 -23.30 -6.81 -21.73
N PRO A 20 -22.32 -7.00 -22.65
CA PRO A 20 -20.91 -6.88 -22.29
C PRO A 20 -20.55 -5.50 -21.71
N TRP A 21 -21.14 -4.43 -22.23
CA TRP A 21 -20.93 -3.08 -21.69
C TRP A 21 -21.46 -2.91 -20.27
N LEU A 22 -22.65 -3.44 -19.96
CA LEU A 22 -23.21 -3.42 -18.61
C LEU A 22 -22.40 -4.29 -17.64
N PHE A 23 -21.88 -5.44 -18.09
CA PHE A 23 -20.99 -6.27 -17.28
C PHE A 23 -19.67 -5.54 -16.98
N LEU A 24 -19.05 -4.89 -17.96
CA LEU A 24 -17.86 -4.06 -17.75
C LEU A 24 -18.12 -2.92 -16.77
N LYS A 25 -19.26 -2.24 -16.90
CA LYS A 25 -19.65 -1.15 -16.01
C LYS A 25 -19.92 -1.63 -14.57
N THR A 26 -20.56 -2.78 -14.40
CA THR A 26 -20.81 -3.37 -13.09
C THR A 26 -19.53 -3.80 -12.40
N ILE A 27 -18.60 -4.46 -13.12
CA ILE A 27 -17.29 -4.86 -12.57
C ILE A 27 -16.47 -3.64 -12.14
N GLN A 28 -16.46 -2.58 -12.94
CA GLN A 28 -15.81 -1.32 -12.58
C GLN A 28 -16.43 -0.68 -11.34
N ASN A 29 -17.76 -0.70 -11.21
CA ASN A 29 -18.45 -0.14 -10.04
C ASN A 29 -18.14 -0.91 -8.75
N THR A 30 -18.05 -2.24 -8.78
CA THR A 30 -17.73 -3.05 -7.59
C THR A 30 -16.28 -2.85 -7.12
N ILE A 31 -15.35 -2.61 -8.04
CA ILE A 31 -13.94 -2.32 -7.69
C ILE A 31 -13.80 -0.92 -7.06
N ALA A 32 -14.68 0.02 -7.41
CA ALA A 32 -14.71 1.39 -6.90
C ALA A 32 -15.51 1.59 -5.59
N GLU A 33 -16.14 0.54 -5.06
CA GLU A 33 -16.87 0.63 -3.79
C GLU A 33 -15.91 1.02 -2.64
N PRO A 34 -16.28 1.96 -1.76
CA PRO A 34 -15.44 2.34 -0.62
C PRO A 34 -15.09 1.15 0.26
N TYR A 35 -13.86 1.09 0.77
CA TYR A 35 -13.49 0.14 1.83
C TYR A 35 -13.83 0.76 3.18
N SER A 36 -14.54 0.03 4.03
CA SER A 36 -14.94 0.53 5.34
C SER A 36 -13.92 0.17 6.41
N VAL A 37 -13.49 1.15 7.19
CA VAL A 37 -12.57 0.99 8.31
C VAL A 37 -13.15 1.63 9.57
N ASP A 38 -13.02 0.95 10.70
CA ASP A 38 -13.44 1.54 11.98
C ASP A 38 -12.46 2.66 12.36
N ALA A 39 -12.94 3.87 12.61
CA ALA A 39 -12.08 5.01 12.98
C ALA A 39 -11.08 4.72 14.12
N PRO A 40 -11.43 3.97 15.19
CA PRO A 40 -10.47 3.57 16.22
C PRO A 40 -9.31 2.71 15.69
N ALA A 41 -9.51 1.94 14.63
CA ALA A 41 -8.45 1.11 14.04
C ALA A 41 -7.37 1.95 13.32
N LEU A 42 -7.70 3.19 12.95
CA LEU A 42 -6.79 4.17 12.34
C LEU A 42 -6.13 5.10 13.36
N ALA A 43 -6.53 5.04 14.64
CA ALA A 43 -6.04 5.95 15.67
C ALA A 43 -4.86 5.38 16.48
N GLU A 44 -4.64 4.06 16.44
CA GLU A 44 -3.60 3.40 17.22
C GLU A 44 -2.47 2.90 16.33
N TRP A 45 -1.32 3.54 16.44
CA TRP A 45 -0.09 3.18 15.73
C TRP A 45 1.05 2.97 16.71
N ARG A 46 1.92 1.99 16.44
CA ARG A 46 3.13 1.77 17.22
C ARG A 46 4.33 1.56 16.34
N LEU A 47 5.46 2.16 16.70
CA LEU A 47 6.73 1.89 16.05
C LEU A 47 7.27 0.55 16.53
N GLN A 48 7.64 -0.29 15.58
CA GLN A 48 8.31 -1.54 15.82
C GLN A 48 9.63 -1.56 15.05
N MET A 49 10.71 -1.86 15.78
CA MET A 49 12.01 -2.14 15.19
C MET A 49 12.13 -3.64 14.92
N HIS A 50 12.67 -3.98 13.76
CA HIS A 50 12.99 -5.34 13.36
C HIS A 50 14.49 -5.57 13.37
N GLU A 51 14.90 -6.83 13.56
CA GLU A 51 16.30 -7.20 13.41
C GLU A 51 16.75 -7.02 11.96
N THR A 52 18.01 -6.62 11.77
CA THR A 52 18.63 -6.61 10.44
C THR A 52 18.59 -8.02 9.88
N HIS A 53 18.15 -8.17 8.62
CA HIS A 53 17.93 -9.45 7.93
C HIS A 53 16.70 -10.25 8.38
N ALA A 54 15.83 -9.68 9.23
CA ALA A 54 14.53 -10.28 9.48
C ALA A 54 13.71 -10.38 8.18
N PRO A 55 12.84 -11.39 8.02
CA PRO A 55 11.99 -11.50 6.83
C PRO A 55 11.07 -10.28 6.68
N GLY A 56 11.24 -9.54 5.58
CA GLY A 56 10.42 -8.37 5.22
C GLY A 56 11.26 -7.20 4.70
N PRO A 57 10.62 -6.10 4.27
CA PRO A 57 11.30 -4.95 3.69
C PRO A 57 11.77 -3.93 4.74
N ALA A 58 11.15 -3.89 5.91
CA ALA A 58 11.28 -2.79 6.86
C ALA A 58 12.34 -3.08 7.94
N LEU A 59 13.12 -2.07 8.28
CA LEU A 59 13.89 -2.03 9.52
C LEU A 59 13.04 -1.48 10.67
N ILE A 60 12.27 -0.42 10.37
CA ILE A 60 11.32 0.18 11.30
C ILE A 60 9.96 0.26 10.61
N THR A 61 8.95 -0.24 11.30
CA THR A 61 7.57 -0.32 10.82
C THR A 61 6.66 0.45 11.76
N LEU A 62 5.69 1.18 11.21
CA LEU A 62 4.57 1.70 11.96
C LEU A 62 3.40 0.72 11.87
N VAL A 63 3.13 0.04 12.98
CA VAL A 63 2.18 -1.06 13.10
C VAL A 63 0.81 -0.51 13.52
N PRO A 64 -0.27 -0.77 12.75
CA PRO A 64 -1.61 -0.35 13.13
C PRO A 64 -2.18 -1.21 14.26
N SER A 65 -3.39 -0.86 14.70
CA SER A 65 -4.24 -1.76 15.46
C SER A 65 -4.36 -3.13 14.77
N ASN A 66 -4.42 -4.20 15.57
CA ASN A 66 -4.47 -5.59 15.08
C ASN A 66 -5.76 -5.94 14.31
N ARG A 67 -6.72 -5.01 14.23
CA ARG A 67 -7.98 -5.17 13.49
C ARG A 67 -7.92 -4.65 12.06
N LEU A 68 -7.07 -3.65 11.79
CA LEU A 68 -7.09 -2.91 10.53
C LEU A 68 -6.81 -3.79 9.31
N VAL A 69 -5.68 -4.50 9.31
CA VAL A 69 -5.28 -5.34 8.17
C VAL A 69 -6.27 -6.51 7.96
N PRO A 70 -6.68 -7.28 8.99
CA PRO A 70 -7.68 -8.33 8.81
C PRO A 70 -9.03 -7.82 8.27
N GLN A 71 -9.51 -6.66 8.72
CA GLN A 71 -10.75 -6.04 8.24
C GLN A 71 -10.67 -5.71 6.75
N LEU A 72 -9.57 -5.09 6.32
CA LEU A 72 -9.35 -4.74 4.92
C LEU A 72 -9.13 -5.98 4.05
N PHE A 73 -8.34 -6.95 4.53
CA PHE A 73 -8.09 -8.22 3.84
C PHE A 73 -9.39 -8.97 3.57
N GLN A 74 -10.30 -9.04 4.55
CA GLN A 74 -11.59 -9.70 4.37
C GLN A 74 -12.44 -9.02 3.28
N GLN A 75 -12.41 -7.68 3.20
CA GLN A 75 -13.10 -6.93 2.14
C GLN A 75 -12.46 -7.17 0.77
N VAL A 76 -11.13 -7.17 0.68
CA VAL A 76 -10.41 -7.52 -0.56
C VAL A 76 -10.79 -8.93 -1.01
N PHE A 77 -10.75 -9.91 -0.11
CA PHE A 77 -11.11 -11.29 -0.41
C PHE A 77 -12.56 -11.43 -0.92
N ARG A 78 -13.53 -10.78 -0.26
CA ARG A 78 -14.94 -10.83 -0.68
C ARG A 78 -15.19 -10.24 -2.07
N ARG A 79 -14.40 -9.25 -2.48
CA ARG A 79 -14.55 -8.56 -3.78
C ARG A 79 -13.82 -9.27 -4.92
N THR A 80 -12.64 -9.81 -4.63
CA THR A 80 -11.79 -10.45 -5.64
C THR A 80 -12.08 -11.94 -5.78
N MET A 81 -12.49 -12.59 -4.67
CA MET A 81 -12.58 -14.05 -4.54
C MET A 81 -11.26 -14.76 -4.87
N GLU A 82 -10.13 -14.05 -4.74
CA GLU A 82 -8.79 -14.55 -5.04
C GLU A 82 -8.11 -15.11 -3.79
N SER A 83 -7.28 -16.13 -3.98
CA SER A 83 -6.42 -16.65 -2.92
C SER A 83 -5.23 -15.71 -2.74
N LEU A 84 -5.27 -14.89 -1.69
CA LEU A 84 -4.24 -13.91 -1.36
C LEU A 84 -3.62 -14.23 0.00
N THR A 85 -2.42 -13.71 0.24
CA THR A 85 -1.70 -13.81 1.51
C THR A 85 -1.45 -12.43 2.11
N THR A 86 -1.29 -12.34 3.42
CA THR A 86 -0.95 -11.12 4.16
C THR A 86 0.55 -11.06 4.47
N PRO A 87 1.15 -9.88 4.64
CA PRO A 87 2.58 -9.78 4.95
C PRO A 87 2.91 -10.34 6.34
N ALA A 88 4.12 -10.89 6.48
CA ALA A 88 4.63 -11.37 7.77
C ALA A 88 4.93 -10.21 8.74
N GLN A 89 5.44 -9.09 8.21
CA GLN A 89 5.59 -7.82 8.93
C GLN A 89 4.38 -6.94 8.60
N LEU A 90 3.45 -6.82 9.54
CA LEU A 90 2.27 -5.96 9.39
C LEU A 90 2.64 -4.50 9.70
N GLY A 91 2.26 -3.57 8.83
CA GLY A 91 2.39 -2.15 9.07
C GLY A 91 3.05 -1.39 7.92
N MET A 92 3.18 -0.07 8.09
CA MET A 92 3.79 0.81 7.11
C MET A 92 5.30 0.89 7.36
N PRO A 93 6.16 0.47 6.41
CA PRO A 93 7.59 0.71 6.55
C PRO A 93 7.86 2.21 6.64
N VAL A 94 8.60 2.65 7.67
CA VAL A 94 9.06 4.04 7.77
C VAL A 94 10.55 4.18 7.44
N VAL A 95 11.30 3.09 7.61
CA VAL A 95 12.68 2.94 7.14
C VAL A 95 12.87 1.52 6.62
N LEU A 96 13.38 1.37 5.40
CA LEU A 96 13.63 0.08 4.78
C LEU A 96 14.98 -0.51 5.25
N GLN A 97 15.07 -1.84 5.26
CA GLN A 97 16.35 -2.52 5.49
C GLN A 97 17.38 -2.15 4.41
N SER A 98 16.95 -2.02 3.15
CA SER A 98 17.83 -1.63 2.04
C SER A 98 18.41 -0.22 2.21
N GLU A 99 17.61 0.74 2.69
CA GLU A 99 18.07 2.10 2.99
C GLU A 99 19.11 2.10 4.12
N PHE A 100 18.87 1.29 5.16
CA PHE A 100 19.80 1.16 6.27
C PHE A 100 21.13 0.56 5.82
N MET A 101 21.07 -0.61 5.16
CA MET A 101 22.27 -1.34 4.73
C MET A 101 23.09 -0.60 3.67
N THR A 102 22.45 0.25 2.86
CA THR A 102 23.12 0.96 1.77
C THR A 102 23.73 2.30 2.20
N SER A 103 23.11 2.99 3.17
CA SER A 103 23.48 4.37 3.51
C SER A 103 23.52 4.63 5.02
N LEU A 104 22.45 4.32 5.76
CA LEU A 104 22.32 4.82 7.14
C LEU A 104 23.22 4.10 8.15
N GLN A 105 23.58 2.83 7.90
CA GLN A 105 24.36 2.00 8.83
C GLN A 105 25.76 2.55 9.16
N ASP A 106 26.30 3.42 8.30
CA ASP A 106 27.64 4.01 8.50
C ASP A 106 27.64 5.08 9.60
N VAL A 107 26.45 5.60 9.94
CA VAL A 107 26.27 6.76 10.81
C VAL A 107 25.36 6.45 11.99
N PHE A 108 24.33 5.64 11.79
CA PHE A 108 23.33 5.33 12.81
C PHE A 108 23.31 3.86 13.17
N VAL A 109 22.98 3.58 14.42
CA VAL A 109 22.42 2.27 14.81
C VAL A 109 20.88 2.30 14.72
N PRO A 110 20.19 1.16 14.50
CA PRO A 110 18.73 1.13 14.34
C PRO A 110 17.95 1.78 15.50
N ALA A 111 18.46 1.68 16.74
CA ALA A 111 17.85 2.27 17.92
C ALA A 111 17.85 3.82 17.89
N GLU A 112 18.86 4.45 17.27
CA GLU A 112 18.90 5.91 17.12
C GLU A 112 17.85 6.39 16.12
N ILE A 113 17.68 5.65 15.03
CA ILE A 113 16.64 5.93 14.02
C ILE A 113 15.25 5.79 14.66
N LEU A 114 15.04 4.76 15.50
CA LEU A 114 13.81 4.60 16.27
C LEU A 114 13.57 5.77 17.22
N ALA A 115 14.59 6.24 17.94
CA ALA A 115 14.47 7.39 18.82
C ALA A 115 14.13 8.68 18.06
N ILE A 116 14.68 8.87 16.85
CA ILE A 116 14.31 10.00 15.97
C ILE A 116 12.85 9.89 15.53
N ALA A 117 12.41 8.69 15.13
CA ALA A 117 11.02 8.41 14.74
C ALA A 117 10.01 8.68 15.88
N GLN A 118 10.35 8.27 17.11
CA GLN A 118 9.55 8.54 18.31
C GLN A 118 9.53 10.04 18.65
N ALA A 119 10.68 10.70 18.61
CA ALA A 119 10.78 12.13 18.88
C ALA A 119 10.03 12.99 17.84
N ALA A 120 9.89 12.50 16.60
CA ALA A 120 9.06 13.12 15.58
C ALA A 120 7.56 12.98 15.86
N GLY A 121 7.14 12.08 16.76
CA GLY A 121 5.73 11.87 17.09
C GLY A 121 4.98 10.99 16.10
N LEU A 122 5.66 10.05 15.43
CA LEU A 122 5.01 9.17 14.44
C LEU A 122 3.91 8.28 15.02
N GLU A 123 3.96 7.93 16.31
CA GLU A 123 2.94 7.09 16.96
C GLU A 123 1.65 7.86 17.28
N ASP A 124 1.75 9.16 17.53
CA ASP A 124 0.63 10.03 17.93
C ASP A 124 0.02 10.79 16.74
N ALA A 125 0.55 10.57 15.55
CA ALA A 125 0.15 11.32 14.37
C ALA A 125 -1.17 10.83 13.76
N HIS A 126 -1.84 11.75 13.07
CA HIS A 126 -2.99 11.43 12.24
C HIS A 126 -2.54 10.98 10.85
N PHE A 127 -2.84 9.73 10.50
CA PHE A 127 -2.58 9.15 9.18
C PHE A 127 -3.86 9.16 8.36
N GLU A 128 -3.93 10.02 7.36
CA GLU A 128 -5.10 10.13 6.48
C GLU A 128 -5.06 9.02 5.43
N PRO A 129 -6.04 8.09 5.40
CA PRO A 129 -6.12 7.08 4.35
C PRO A 129 -6.63 7.71 3.06
N ILE A 130 -5.87 7.58 1.97
CA ILE A 130 -6.22 8.16 0.68
C ILE A 130 -7.07 7.20 -0.14
N CYS A 131 -6.58 5.98 -0.34
CA CYS A 131 -7.24 4.99 -1.19
C CYS A 131 -6.78 3.57 -0.87
N MET A 132 -7.64 2.59 -1.16
CA MET A 132 -7.19 1.23 -1.47
C MET A 132 -6.64 1.23 -2.90
N ALA A 133 -5.40 0.83 -3.03
CA ALA A 133 -4.68 0.72 -4.28
C ALA A 133 -4.34 -0.74 -4.62
N VAL A 134 -4.18 -1.01 -5.91
CA VAL A 134 -3.79 -2.32 -6.42
C VAL A 134 -2.76 -2.17 -7.51
N LYS A 135 -1.54 -2.65 -7.24
CA LYS A 135 -0.47 -2.71 -8.22
C LYS A 135 -0.37 -4.10 -8.82
N ARG A 136 -0.19 -4.18 -10.13
CA ARG A 136 -0.07 -5.44 -10.88
C ARG A 136 1.17 -5.39 -11.77
N GLU A 137 2.00 -6.43 -11.66
CA GLU A 137 3.25 -6.52 -12.41
C GLU A 137 3.42 -7.93 -12.98
N PRO A 138 3.94 -8.09 -14.20
CA PRO A 138 4.35 -9.39 -14.71
C PRO A 138 5.46 -10.00 -13.84
N SER A 139 5.34 -11.27 -13.49
CA SER A 139 6.34 -12.03 -12.71
C SER A 139 6.33 -13.49 -13.13
N GLY A 140 7.45 -13.99 -13.66
CA GLY A 140 7.62 -15.43 -13.93
C GLY A 140 6.56 -16.07 -14.85
N GLY A 141 5.97 -15.31 -15.78
CA GLY A 141 4.92 -15.80 -16.68
C GLY A 141 3.49 -15.70 -16.11
N SER A 142 3.32 -15.19 -14.89
CA SER A 142 2.04 -14.79 -14.31
C SER A 142 2.02 -13.29 -14.00
N THR A 143 0.90 -12.80 -13.49
CA THR A 143 0.79 -11.43 -12.96
C THR A 143 0.81 -11.52 -11.44
N ARG A 144 1.80 -10.91 -10.79
CA ARG A 144 1.76 -10.68 -9.35
C ARG A 144 0.99 -9.41 -9.04
N GLN A 145 0.33 -9.38 -7.90
CA GLN A 145 -0.44 -8.22 -7.46
C GLN A 145 -0.29 -7.97 -5.97
N LEU A 146 -0.35 -6.69 -5.61
CA LEU A 146 -0.29 -6.17 -4.25
C LEU A 146 -1.48 -5.22 -4.04
N PHE A 147 -2.30 -5.53 -3.04
CA PHE A 147 -3.33 -4.66 -2.48
C PHE A 147 -2.75 -3.93 -1.28
N PHE A 148 -2.92 -2.61 -1.24
CA PHE A 148 -2.35 -1.77 -0.21
C PHE A 148 -3.15 -0.50 0.00
N VAL A 149 -3.04 0.11 1.16
CA VAL A 149 -3.64 1.42 1.43
C VAL A 149 -2.55 2.48 1.39
N VAL A 150 -2.81 3.56 0.64
CA VAL A 150 -1.95 4.75 0.61
C VAL A 150 -2.38 5.68 1.74
N PHE A 151 -1.41 6.14 2.53
CA PHE A 151 -1.63 7.10 3.60
C PHE A 151 -0.86 8.39 3.36
N GLU A 152 -1.37 9.47 3.95
CA GLU A 152 -0.63 10.72 4.09
C GLU A 152 -0.47 11.13 5.55
N ALA A 153 0.73 11.62 5.87
CA ALA A 153 1.03 12.28 7.13
C ALA A 153 2.20 13.25 6.94
N SER A 154 2.03 14.51 7.35
CA SER A 154 3.12 15.50 7.28
C SER A 154 4.30 15.10 8.16
N VAL A 155 4.01 14.55 9.35
CA VAL A 155 5.02 14.09 10.31
C VAL A 155 5.99 13.07 9.72
N PHE A 156 5.54 12.23 8.77
CA PHE A 156 6.40 11.25 8.13
C PHE A 156 7.38 11.91 7.18
N LYS A 157 6.92 12.89 6.41
CA LYS A 157 7.80 13.70 5.54
C LYS A 157 8.82 14.47 6.39
N GLU A 158 8.39 15.04 7.51
CA GLU A 158 9.25 15.75 8.47
C GLU A 158 10.28 14.80 9.10
N PHE A 159 9.87 13.62 9.55
CA PHE A 159 10.77 12.57 10.06
C PHE A 159 11.84 12.20 9.03
N ARG A 160 11.46 11.93 7.78
CA ARG A 160 12.39 11.55 6.70
C ARG A 160 13.39 12.68 6.41
N GLN A 161 12.92 13.92 6.41
CA GLN A 161 13.77 15.12 6.25
C GLN A 161 14.74 15.29 7.42
N GLU A 162 14.27 15.10 8.66
CA GLU A 162 15.07 15.20 9.87
C GLU A 162 16.15 14.11 9.92
N LEU A 163 15.80 12.88 9.54
CA LEU A 163 16.76 11.77 9.41
C LEU A 163 17.85 12.11 8.37
N THR A 164 17.47 12.68 7.22
CA THR A 164 18.41 13.14 6.19
C THR A 164 19.32 14.27 6.69
N ARG A 165 18.78 15.21 7.47
CA ARG A 165 19.53 16.31 8.06
C ARG A 165 20.59 15.78 9.02
N ARG A 166 20.20 14.95 9.98
CA ARG A 166 21.11 14.35 10.97
C ARG A 166 22.15 13.43 10.31
N TYR A 167 21.75 12.66 9.30
CA TYR A 167 22.67 11.81 8.54
C TYR A 167 23.82 12.63 7.94
N ARG A 168 23.50 13.76 7.29
CA ARG A 168 24.50 14.67 6.71
C ARG A 168 25.37 15.34 7.77
N GLU A 169 24.79 15.80 8.88
CA GLU A 169 25.51 16.44 9.98
C GLU A 169 26.53 15.49 10.65
N ALA A 170 26.20 14.20 10.71
CA ALA A 170 27.08 13.18 11.25
C ALA A 170 28.08 12.61 10.22
N GLY A 171 28.17 13.21 9.03
CA GLY A 171 29.19 12.88 8.02
C GLY A 171 28.80 11.79 7.03
N GLY A 172 27.51 11.47 6.91
CA GLY A 172 27.00 10.52 5.93
C GLY A 172 27.33 10.90 4.48
N VAL A 173 27.90 9.95 3.74
CA VAL A 173 28.41 10.19 2.38
C VAL A 173 27.45 9.72 1.29
N VAL A 174 26.79 8.58 1.50
CA VAL A 174 25.89 7.98 0.50
C VAL A 174 24.54 8.69 0.57
N PRO A 175 24.02 9.29 -0.53
CA PRO A 175 22.76 10.00 -0.50
C PRO A 175 21.61 9.15 0.03
N PHE A 176 20.90 9.66 1.04
CA PHE A 176 19.62 9.15 1.50
C PHE A 176 18.53 10.11 1.01
N ASP A 177 17.60 9.60 0.20
CA ASP A 177 16.50 10.40 -0.34
C ASP A 177 15.27 10.32 0.59
N PRO A 178 14.89 11.43 1.25
CA PRO A 178 13.72 11.44 2.13
C PRO A 178 12.40 11.13 1.40
N ALA A 179 12.32 11.34 0.08
CA ALA A 179 11.12 11.18 -0.73
C ALA A 179 11.01 9.80 -1.43
N ALA A 180 12.02 8.93 -1.30
CA ALA A 180 12.05 7.63 -1.97
C ALA A 180 11.04 6.61 -1.41
N LEU A 181 10.36 6.92 -0.31
CA LEU A 181 9.41 6.03 0.37
C LEU A 181 8.08 6.75 0.58
N GLU A 182 6.99 6.11 0.15
CA GLU A 182 5.62 6.54 0.47
C GLU A 182 5.07 5.73 1.65
N LEU A 183 4.16 6.34 2.42
CA LEU A 183 3.44 5.63 3.49
C LEU A 183 2.40 4.70 2.88
N VAL A 184 2.75 3.43 2.84
CA VAL A 184 1.89 2.39 2.30
C VAL A 184 1.73 1.27 3.32
N LEU A 185 0.46 0.89 3.57
CA LEU A 185 0.10 -0.28 4.37
C LEU A 185 -0.22 -1.46 3.44
N PRO A 186 0.69 -2.46 3.30
CA PRO A 186 0.39 -3.66 2.53
C PRO A 186 -0.71 -4.49 3.21
N ILE A 187 -1.73 -4.87 2.44
CA ILE A 187 -2.88 -5.63 2.93
C ILE A 187 -2.82 -7.07 2.46
N ALA A 188 -2.62 -7.27 1.16
CA ALA A 188 -2.69 -8.60 0.55
C ALA A 188 -1.83 -8.69 -0.71
N ALA A 189 -1.23 -9.84 -0.98
CA ALA A 189 -0.55 -10.11 -2.24
C ALA A 189 -0.89 -11.50 -2.79
N SER A 190 -0.66 -11.69 -4.08
CA SER A 190 -0.78 -13.00 -4.73
C SER A 190 0.37 -13.95 -4.43
N ASP A 191 1.46 -13.44 -3.85
CA ASP A 191 2.65 -14.20 -3.47
C ASP A 191 3.19 -13.74 -2.11
N THR A 192 4.13 -14.51 -1.56
CA THR A 192 4.69 -14.25 -0.22
C THR A 192 5.91 -13.32 -0.24
N ASN A 193 6.42 -12.92 -1.41
CA ASN A 193 7.63 -12.12 -1.53
C ASN A 193 7.33 -10.62 -1.44
N PHE A 194 6.86 -10.19 -0.27
CA PHE A 194 6.54 -8.78 0.00
C PHE A 194 7.76 -7.87 -0.15
N THR A 195 8.97 -8.34 0.18
CA THR A 195 10.20 -7.54 0.10
C THR A 195 10.49 -7.05 -1.32
N ALA A 196 10.20 -7.87 -2.34
CA ALA A 196 10.44 -7.52 -3.74
C ALA A 196 9.52 -6.43 -4.31
N TRP A 197 8.59 -5.90 -3.52
CA TRP A 197 7.78 -4.74 -3.89
C TRP A 197 8.41 -3.41 -3.46
N TRP A 198 9.46 -3.43 -2.64
CA TRP A 198 10.03 -2.23 -2.04
C TRP A 198 11.39 -1.83 -2.65
N PRO A 199 11.68 -0.52 -2.83
CA PRO A 199 10.79 0.62 -2.57
C PRO A 199 9.59 0.64 -3.54
N LEU A 200 8.39 0.82 -2.99
CA LEU A 200 7.15 0.76 -3.77
C LEU A 200 6.85 2.13 -4.38
N ALA A 201 7.02 2.24 -5.70
CA ALA A 201 6.52 3.40 -6.43
C ALA A 201 4.99 3.32 -6.59
N VAL A 202 4.26 4.30 -6.08
CA VAL A 202 2.80 4.37 -6.17
C VAL A 202 2.41 5.30 -7.32
N ASP A 203 1.69 4.78 -8.30
CA ASP A 203 1.00 5.61 -9.28
C ASP A 203 -0.42 5.88 -8.77
N ARG A 204 -0.64 7.04 -8.15
CA ARG A 204 -1.95 7.34 -7.54
C ARG A 204 -3.09 7.40 -8.55
N GLU A 205 -2.83 7.74 -9.81
CA GLU A 205 -3.85 7.76 -10.84
C GLU A 205 -4.18 6.35 -11.34
N GLY A 206 -3.14 5.53 -11.51
CA GLY A 206 -3.25 4.17 -12.03
C GLY A 206 -3.60 3.11 -10.99
N ASP A 207 -3.08 3.22 -9.77
CA ASP A 207 -3.15 2.20 -8.73
C ASP A 207 -4.34 2.40 -7.78
N CYS A 208 -4.73 3.63 -7.45
CA CYS A 208 -5.88 3.89 -6.56
C CYS A 208 -7.18 3.40 -7.21
N ARG A 209 -7.89 2.49 -6.52
CA ARG A 209 -9.12 1.88 -7.03
C ARG A 209 -10.37 2.31 -6.29
N ALA A 210 -10.27 2.53 -4.99
CA ALA A 210 -11.41 2.85 -4.15
C ALA A 210 -11.01 3.74 -2.97
N PRO A 211 -11.90 4.63 -2.50
CA PRO A 211 -11.66 5.40 -1.28
C PRO A 211 -11.74 4.50 -0.03
N ILE A 212 -11.17 4.99 1.07
CA ILE A 212 -11.36 4.44 2.42
C ILE A 212 -12.37 5.33 3.17
N THR A 213 -13.31 4.72 3.89
CA THR A 213 -14.38 5.41 4.65
C THR A 213 -14.53 4.86 6.05
#